data_AF-A0A8I1ECA0-F1
#
_entry.id   AF-A0A8I1ECA0-F1
#
_cell.length_a   1.000
_cell.length_b   1.000
_cell.length_c   1.000
_cell.angle_alpha   90.00
_cell.angle_beta   90.00
_cell.angle_gamma   90.00
#
_symmetry.space_group_name_H-M   'P 1'
#
loop_
_entity.id
_entity.type
_entity.pdbx_description
1 polymer ?
#
loop_
_entity_poly.entity_id
_entity_poly.type
_entity_poly.pdbx_seq_one_letter_code
_entity_poly.pdbx_strand_id
1 'polypeptide(L)'
;MSHSIIPAKDKRSYFEVLLAAAFASSTARVIASIKGIDLHSVALAEHNARRATQLLGYRCKRLGRDARNSPLYAGIDFKPEYDWCYEKHRKITPDVLTPKLIHDHLLLGNAIVWGEWRISILGHAEQGDLFGRRATKFSVFVDHKDGRSHRLENQDRPAARARQAYYLVMGERYSWDDGLPEEEESEPSHYLALT
;
A
#
# COMPACT_ATOMS: atom_id res chain seq x y z
N MET A 1 -0.32 5.96 -16.78
CA MET A 1 0.87 6.47 -16.06
C MET A 1 0.40 7.18 -14.80
N SER A 2 0.30 6.50 -13.65
CA SER A 2 0.00 7.19 -12.39
C SER A 2 1.27 7.84 -11.88
N HIS A 3 1.38 9.16 -12.02
CA HIS A 3 2.41 9.91 -11.33
C HIS A 3 2.21 9.70 -9.83
N SER A 4 3.07 8.88 -9.21
CA SER A 4 3.23 8.91 -7.77
C SER A 4 3.79 10.29 -7.45
N ILE A 5 2.92 11.23 -7.10
CA ILE A 5 3.31 12.57 -6.64
C ILE A 5 3.86 12.37 -5.24
N ILE A 6 5.08 11.84 -5.16
CA ILE A 6 5.89 12.00 -3.96
C ILE A 6 6.25 13.49 -3.97
N PRO A 7 5.73 14.29 -3.03
CA PRO A 7 6.04 15.71 -3.01
C PRO A 7 7.57 15.88 -2.94
N ALA A 8 8.08 16.88 -3.68
CA ALA A 8 9.49 17.27 -3.69
C ALA A 8 10.10 17.31 -2.28
N LYS A 9 11.43 17.21 -2.14
CA LYS A 9 12.15 17.20 -0.84
C LYS A 9 11.67 18.34 0.09
N ASP A 10 10.64 18.06 0.86
CA ASP A 10 10.14 18.94 1.90
C ASP A 10 11.25 19.10 2.94
N LYS A 11 11.72 20.34 3.12
CA LYS A 11 12.81 20.65 4.05
C LYS A 11 12.35 20.61 5.50
N ARG A 12 11.04 20.65 5.75
CA ARG A 12 10.46 20.60 7.10
C ARG A 12 10.84 19.30 7.81
N SER A 13 11.22 19.42 9.07
CA SER A 13 11.45 18.30 9.98
C SER A 13 10.21 17.41 10.13
N TYR A 14 10.40 16.19 10.63
CA TYR A 14 9.29 15.30 10.97
C TYR A 14 8.30 15.96 11.93
N PHE A 15 8.82 16.65 12.96
CA PHE A 15 8.00 17.30 13.98
C PHE A 15 7.13 18.41 13.39
N GLU A 16 7.69 19.26 12.52
CA GLU A 16 6.92 20.33 11.86
C GLU A 16 5.80 19.79 10.98
N VAL A 17 6.02 18.69 10.26
CA VAL A 17 4.99 18.08 9.41
C VAL A 17 3.89 17.44 10.26
N LEU A 18 4.26 16.77 11.36
CA LEU A 18 3.32 16.19 12.30
C LEU A 18 2.45 17.28 12.96
N LEU A 19 3.09 18.34 13.43
CA LEU A 19 2.43 19.48 14.05
C LEU A 19 1.48 20.18 13.06
N ALA A 20 1.91 20.38 11.81
CA ALA A 20 1.07 20.94 10.76
C ALA A 20 -0.17 20.10 10.47
N ALA A 21 -0.06 18.78 10.45
CA ALA A 21 -1.21 17.88 10.24
C ALA A 21 -2.20 17.94 11.43
N ALA A 22 -1.70 17.95 12.66
CA ALA A 22 -2.53 18.07 13.86
C ALA A 22 -3.23 19.44 13.94
N PHE A 23 -2.53 20.52 13.61
CA PHE A 23 -3.14 21.86 13.55
C PHE A 23 -4.18 21.97 12.44
N ALA A 24 -3.88 21.49 11.23
CA ALA A 24 -4.84 21.54 10.13
C ALA A 24 -6.13 20.78 10.45
N SER A 25 -6.01 19.61 11.09
CA SER A 25 -7.17 18.84 11.59
C SER A 25 -7.97 19.65 12.62
N SER A 26 -7.28 20.24 13.60
CA SER A 26 -7.92 21.09 14.61
C SER A 26 -8.63 22.31 14.00
N THR A 27 -8.01 22.98 13.03
CA THR A 27 -8.61 24.10 12.30
C THR A 27 -9.85 23.67 11.53
N ALA A 28 -9.81 22.51 10.86
CA ALA A 28 -10.97 21.97 10.16
C ALA A 28 -12.14 21.72 11.12
N ARG A 29 -11.89 21.13 12.31
CA ARG A 29 -12.93 20.94 13.35
C ARG A 29 -13.52 22.26 13.82
N VAL A 30 -12.68 23.26 14.09
CA VAL A 30 -13.13 24.58 14.55
C VAL A 30 -13.99 25.24 13.47
N ILE A 31 -13.51 25.29 12.22
CA ILE A 31 -14.24 25.88 11.10
C ILE A 31 -15.60 25.19 10.91
N ALA A 32 -15.64 23.85 10.92
CA ALA A 32 -16.87 23.08 10.81
C ALA A 32 -17.86 23.33 11.97
N SER A 33 -17.38 23.79 13.13
CA SER A 33 -18.23 24.08 14.29
C SER A 33 -18.87 25.48 14.28
N ILE A 34 -18.39 26.40 13.42
CA ILE A 34 -18.89 27.78 13.35
C ILE A 34 -20.27 27.80 12.68
N LYS A 35 -21.29 28.27 13.39
CA LYS A 35 -22.64 28.43 12.83
C LYS A 35 -22.66 29.52 11.76
N GLY A 36 -23.29 29.22 10.62
CA GLY A 36 -23.46 30.18 9.52
C GLY A 36 -22.25 30.34 8.62
N ILE A 37 -21.20 29.53 8.81
CA ILE A 37 -20.07 29.49 7.88
C ILE A 37 -20.52 28.85 6.56
N ASP A 38 -19.93 29.29 5.45
CA ASP A 38 -20.24 28.73 4.15
C ASP A 38 -19.59 27.35 3.97
N LEU A 39 -20.25 26.49 3.19
CA LEU A 39 -19.81 25.12 2.94
C LEU A 39 -18.46 25.05 2.20
N HIS A 40 -18.10 26.08 1.44
CA HIS A 40 -16.84 26.12 0.70
C HIS A 40 -15.65 26.28 1.67
N SER A 41 -15.76 27.16 2.67
CA SER A 41 -14.76 27.33 3.72
C SER A 41 -14.53 26.04 4.52
N VAL A 42 -15.60 25.31 4.85
CA VAL A 42 -15.50 24.00 5.53
C VAL A 42 -14.77 22.99 4.64
N ALA A 43 -15.18 22.87 3.38
CA ALA A 43 -14.56 21.94 2.43
C ALA A 43 -13.08 22.25 2.19
N LEU A 44 -12.70 23.53 2.11
CA LEU A 44 -11.31 23.95 1.96
C LEU A 44 -10.47 23.59 3.18
N ALA A 45 -11.01 23.77 4.40
CA ALA A 45 -10.32 23.41 5.63
C ALA A 45 -10.09 21.89 5.73
N GLU A 46 -11.10 21.09 5.41
CA GLU A 46 -10.97 19.63 5.35
C GLU A 46 -9.96 19.19 4.28
N HIS A 47 -10.01 19.79 3.09
CA HIS A 47 -9.05 19.49 2.02
C HIS A 47 -7.60 19.74 2.47
N ASN A 48 -7.35 20.88 3.13
CA ASN A 48 -6.03 21.22 3.66
C ASN A 48 -5.58 20.23 4.74
N ALA A 49 -6.49 19.82 5.63
CA ALA A 49 -6.20 18.83 6.67
C ALA A 49 -5.89 17.44 6.09
N ARG A 50 -6.65 16.99 5.08
CA ARG A 50 -6.35 15.75 4.33
C ARG A 50 -4.98 15.82 3.68
N ARG A 51 -4.68 16.93 2.97
CA ARG A 51 -3.40 17.12 2.28
C ARG A 51 -2.21 17.13 3.26
N ALA A 52 -2.34 17.79 4.40
CA ALA A 52 -1.33 17.78 5.45
C ALA A 52 -1.09 16.37 6.01
N THR A 53 -2.17 15.60 6.17
CA THR A 53 -2.11 14.23 6.69
C THR A 53 -1.46 13.24 5.69
N GLN A 54 -1.78 13.37 4.40
CA GLN A 54 -1.11 12.62 3.33
C GLN A 54 0.39 12.93 3.27
N LEU A 55 0.76 14.21 3.38
CA LEU A 55 2.15 14.64 3.42
C LEU A 55 2.89 14.04 4.62
N LEU A 56 2.25 13.99 5.79
CA LEU A 56 2.78 13.32 6.96
C LEU A 56 3.05 11.84 6.68
N GLY A 57 2.09 11.13 6.07
CA GLY A 57 2.26 9.72 5.69
C GLY A 57 3.47 9.50 4.76
N TYR A 58 3.58 10.31 3.70
CA TYR A 58 4.73 10.26 2.79
C TYR A 58 6.06 10.58 3.49
N ARG A 59 6.08 11.57 4.40
CA ARG A 59 7.28 11.95 5.15
C ARG A 59 7.70 10.85 6.12
N CYS A 60 6.74 10.28 6.86
CA CYS A 60 6.95 9.17 7.79
C CYS A 60 7.53 7.95 7.07
N LYS A 61 6.95 7.59 5.92
CA LYS A 61 7.46 6.51 5.07
C LYS A 61 8.93 6.73 4.68
N ARG A 62 9.26 7.91 4.16
CA ARG A 62 10.64 8.23 3.75
C ARG A 62 11.63 8.19 4.90
N LEU A 63 11.21 8.57 6.11
CA LEU A 63 12.07 8.64 7.29
C LEU A 63 12.10 7.33 8.10
N GLY A 64 11.32 6.31 7.72
CA GLY A 64 11.17 5.08 8.50
C GLY A 64 10.58 5.31 9.89
N ARG A 65 9.79 6.38 10.07
CA ARG A 65 9.14 6.73 11.35
C ARG A 65 7.66 6.47 11.26
N ASP A 66 7.03 6.15 12.38
CA ASP A 66 5.58 6.00 12.47
C ASP A 66 4.99 7.12 13.33
N ALA A 67 4.10 7.93 12.76
CA ALA A 67 3.39 8.97 13.48
C ALA A 67 2.44 8.43 14.55
N ARG A 68 1.93 7.20 14.40
CA ARG A 68 0.99 6.57 15.36
C ARG A 68 1.56 6.45 16.76
N ASN A 69 2.89 6.42 16.88
CA ASN A 69 3.60 6.37 18.16
C ASN A 69 3.71 7.75 18.85
N SER A 70 3.24 8.83 18.21
CA SER A 70 3.27 10.17 18.78
C SER A 70 1.93 10.56 19.42
N PRO A 71 1.92 11.20 20.61
CA PRO A 71 0.69 11.74 21.21
C PRO A 71 -0.07 12.71 20.30
N LEU A 72 0.64 13.45 19.43
CA LEU A 72 0.03 14.40 18.50
C LEU A 72 -0.83 13.72 17.42
N TYR A 73 -0.61 12.42 17.15
CA TYR A 73 -1.39 11.68 16.17
C TYR A 73 -2.85 11.51 16.58
N ALA A 74 -3.13 11.50 17.89
CA ALA A 74 -4.50 11.45 18.40
C ALA A 74 -5.36 12.61 17.87
N GLY A 75 -4.74 13.79 17.69
CA GLY A 75 -5.40 15.00 17.21
C GLY A 75 -5.66 15.05 15.70
N ILE A 76 -5.18 14.08 14.92
CA ILE A 76 -5.36 14.00 13.46
C ILE A 76 -6.68 13.30 13.14
N ASP A 77 -7.52 13.94 12.33
CA ASP A 77 -8.85 13.40 11.97
C ASP A 77 -8.80 12.43 10.78
N PHE A 78 -7.96 12.72 9.80
CA PHE A 78 -7.86 12.00 8.52
C PHE A 78 -6.88 10.81 8.58
N LYS A 79 -7.04 9.95 9.59
CA LYS A 79 -6.16 8.78 9.82
C LYS A 79 -6.08 7.82 8.62
N PRO A 80 -7.19 7.49 7.91
CA PRO A 80 -7.12 6.61 6.75
C PRO A 80 -6.20 7.12 5.64
N GLU A 81 -6.13 8.45 5.43
CA GLU A 81 -5.23 9.07 4.46
C GLU A 81 -3.76 8.96 4.87
N TYR A 82 -3.47 9.08 6.18
CA TYR A 82 -2.14 8.80 6.70
C TYR A 82 -1.76 7.35 6.41
N ASP A 83 -2.60 6.40 6.83
CA ASP A 83 -2.33 4.97 6.71
C ASP A 83 -2.11 4.59 5.24
N TRP A 84 -2.94 5.09 4.32
CA TRP A 84 -2.75 4.87 2.89
C TRP A 84 -1.40 5.37 2.36
N CYS A 85 -1.03 6.61 2.69
CA CYS A 85 0.21 7.21 2.20
C CYS A 85 1.46 6.60 2.86
N TYR A 86 1.33 6.26 4.14
CA TYR A 86 2.38 5.62 4.92
C TYR A 86 2.58 4.19 4.43
N GLU A 87 1.55 3.33 4.45
CA GLU A 87 1.69 1.88 4.27
C GLU A 87 1.99 1.44 2.84
N LYS A 88 1.65 2.25 1.82
CA LYS A 88 1.86 1.88 0.41
C LYS A 88 3.30 1.99 -0.07
N HIS A 89 3.70 1.04 -0.92
CA HIS A 89 5.01 0.98 -1.57
C HIS A 89 6.20 1.05 -0.61
N ARG A 90 6.06 0.40 0.55
CA ARG A 90 7.12 0.28 1.55
C ARG A 90 7.94 -0.98 1.36
N LYS A 91 9.19 -0.91 1.83
CA LYS A 91 9.97 -2.11 2.16
C LYS A 91 9.62 -2.50 3.61
N ILE A 92 9.22 -3.74 3.82
CA ILE A 92 8.91 -4.28 5.14
C ILE A 92 9.76 -5.53 5.44
N THR A 93 10.04 -5.75 6.72
CA THR A 93 10.71 -6.94 7.23
C THR A 93 9.84 -7.49 8.36
N PRO A 94 8.89 -8.38 8.05
CA PRO A 94 7.97 -8.89 9.05
C PRO A 94 8.69 -9.85 10.01
N ASP A 95 8.15 -10.02 11.22
CA ASP A 95 8.67 -11.00 12.20
C ASP A 95 8.21 -12.43 11.90
N VAL A 96 7.08 -12.57 11.22
CA VAL A 96 6.50 -13.84 10.77
C VAL A 96 6.11 -13.71 9.31
N LEU A 97 6.46 -14.68 8.48
CA LEU A 97 6.01 -14.76 7.09
C LEU A 97 4.83 -15.72 7.00
N THR A 98 3.73 -15.28 6.39
CA THR A 98 2.58 -16.14 6.05
C THR A 98 2.09 -15.81 4.64
N PRO A 99 1.39 -16.72 3.95
CA PRO A 99 0.77 -16.41 2.65
C PRO A 99 -0.16 -15.20 2.75
N LYS A 100 -0.96 -15.09 3.81
CA LYS A 100 -1.82 -13.93 4.04
C LYS A 100 -1.06 -12.61 4.11
N LEU A 101 0.02 -12.58 4.89
CA LEU A 101 0.85 -11.39 5.03
C LEU A 101 1.46 -10.99 3.68
N ILE A 102 1.93 -11.98 2.91
CA ILE A 102 2.44 -11.74 1.56
C ILE A 102 1.36 -11.12 0.68
N HIS A 103 0.18 -11.73 0.64
CA HIS A 103 -0.97 -11.25 -0.13
C HIS A 103 -1.32 -9.80 0.21
N ASP A 104 -1.56 -9.52 1.48
CA ASP A 104 -2.05 -8.22 1.95
C ASP A 104 -1.03 -7.10 1.67
N HIS A 105 0.28 -7.39 1.79
CA HIS A 105 1.32 -6.41 1.48
C HIS A 105 1.59 -6.22 -0.01
N LEU A 106 1.44 -7.27 -0.84
CA LEU A 106 1.54 -7.11 -2.29
C LEU A 106 0.40 -6.26 -2.85
N LEU A 107 -0.81 -6.33 -2.28
CA LEU A 107 -1.93 -5.44 -2.65
C LEU A 107 -1.63 -3.96 -2.35
N LEU A 108 -0.84 -3.68 -1.30
CA LEU A 108 -0.34 -2.35 -0.98
C LEU A 108 0.86 -1.93 -1.84
N GLY A 109 1.34 -2.83 -2.71
CA GLY A 109 2.51 -2.66 -3.55
C GLY A 109 3.82 -2.61 -2.78
N ASN A 110 3.85 -3.23 -1.60
CA ASN A 110 5.04 -3.29 -0.76
C ASN A 110 6.02 -4.34 -1.27
N ALA A 111 7.28 -4.18 -0.88
CA ALA A 111 8.31 -5.19 -1.00
C ALA A 111 8.57 -5.81 0.37
N ILE A 112 8.54 -7.13 0.44
CA ILE A 112 8.76 -7.90 1.66
C ILE A 112 10.18 -8.43 1.62
N VAL A 113 10.93 -8.25 2.70
CA VAL A 113 12.26 -8.84 2.86
C VAL A 113 12.22 -9.83 3.99
N TRP A 114 12.64 -11.06 3.69
CA TRP A 114 12.67 -12.17 4.64
C TRP A 114 14.01 -12.90 4.52
N GLY A 115 14.86 -12.73 5.53
CA GLY A 115 16.25 -13.18 5.46
C GLY A 115 16.93 -12.67 4.18
N GLU A 116 17.30 -13.59 3.31
CA GLU A 116 18.01 -13.34 2.06
C GLU A 116 17.11 -13.21 0.84
N TRP A 117 15.80 -13.29 1.04
CA TRP A 117 14.78 -13.22 0.00
C TRP A 117 14.09 -11.86 0.00
N ARG A 118 13.66 -11.44 -1.19
CA ARG A 118 12.85 -10.26 -1.44
C ARG A 118 11.66 -10.62 -2.31
N ILE A 119 10.45 -10.41 -1.81
CA ILE A 119 9.21 -10.54 -2.57
C ILE A 119 8.78 -9.13 -2.98
N SER A 120 8.57 -8.86 -4.26
CA SER A 120 8.18 -7.53 -4.73
C SER A 120 7.30 -7.57 -5.97
N ILE A 121 6.66 -6.44 -6.28
CA ILE A 121 5.88 -6.28 -7.51
C ILE A 121 6.65 -5.44 -8.54
N LEU A 122 6.52 -5.79 -9.81
CA LEU A 122 7.00 -5.00 -10.94
C LEU A 122 5.83 -4.68 -11.87
N GLY A 123 5.69 -3.40 -12.21
CA GLY A 123 4.67 -2.89 -13.12
C GLY A 123 3.29 -2.78 -12.47
N HIS A 124 2.69 -1.60 -12.55
CA HIS A 124 1.25 -1.40 -12.37
C HIS A 124 0.66 -1.15 -13.75
N ALA A 125 0.09 -2.19 -14.36
CA ALA A 125 -0.81 -2.01 -15.49
C ALA A 125 -2.23 -2.08 -14.94
N GLU A 126 -2.92 -0.94 -14.88
CA GLU A 126 -4.39 -0.96 -14.89
C GLU A 126 -4.80 -1.47 -16.27
N GLN A 127 -5.06 -2.77 -16.38
CA GLN A 127 -5.63 -3.33 -17.58
C GLN A 127 -7.12 -3.51 -17.29
N GLY A 128 -7.97 -2.83 -18.06
CA GLY A 128 -9.39 -3.16 -18.07
C GLY A 128 -9.53 -4.62 -18.46
N ASP A 129 -10.30 -5.39 -17.68
CA ASP A 129 -10.76 -6.68 -18.17
C ASP A 129 -11.69 -6.48 -19.40
N LEU A 130 -12.10 -7.58 -20.05
CA LEU A 130 -13.00 -7.53 -21.21
C LEU A 130 -14.36 -6.88 -20.91
N PHE A 131 -14.66 -6.61 -19.64
CA PHE A 131 -15.90 -6.01 -19.14
C PHE A 131 -15.70 -4.60 -18.56
N GLY A 132 -14.51 -3.99 -18.74
CA GLY A 132 -14.21 -2.65 -18.27
C GLY A 132 -13.97 -2.52 -16.76
N ARG A 133 -13.86 -3.63 -16.01
CA ARG A 133 -13.44 -3.60 -14.61
C ARG A 133 -11.93 -3.47 -14.53
N ARG A 134 -11.45 -2.64 -13.62
CA ARG A 134 -10.01 -2.45 -13.38
C ARG A 134 -9.42 -3.73 -12.77
N ALA A 135 -8.81 -4.58 -13.59
CA ALA A 135 -7.98 -5.67 -13.11
C ALA A 135 -6.56 -5.14 -12.93
N THR A 136 -6.09 -5.08 -11.68
CA THR A 136 -4.70 -4.68 -11.42
C THR A 136 -3.80 -5.89 -11.67
N LYS A 137 -3.27 -6.01 -12.90
CA LYS A 137 -2.27 -7.04 -13.21
C LYS A 137 -0.90 -6.50 -12.86
N PHE A 138 -0.26 -7.12 -11.87
CA PHE A 138 1.13 -6.85 -11.48
C PHE A 138 1.91 -8.15 -11.52
N SER A 139 3.16 -8.12 -11.98
CA SER A 139 4.04 -9.29 -11.89
C SER A 139 4.70 -9.32 -10.52
N VAL A 140 4.70 -10.48 -9.87
CA VAL A 140 5.38 -10.67 -8.58
C VAL A 140 6.72 -11.35 -8.84
N PHE A 141 7.76 -10.84 -8.21
CA PHE A 141 9.12 -11.35 -8.26
C PHE A 141 9.56 -11.79 -6.87
N VAL A 142 10.27 -12.90 -6.81
CA VAL A 142 10.94 -13.43 -5.61
C VAL A 142 12.43 -13.52 -5.93
N ASP A 143 13.18 -12.58 -5.38
CA ASP A 143 14.62 -12.43 -5.61
C ASP A 143 15.41 -12.92 -4.38
N HIS A 144 16.50 -13.64 -4.60
CA HIS A 144 17.44 -14.02 -3.54
C HIS A 144 18.74 -13.21 -3.68
N LYS A 145 19.46 -12.99 -2.57
CA LYS A 145 20.69 -12.18 -2.55
C LYS A 145 21.79 -12.65 -3.51
N ASP A 146 21.78 -13.93 -3.88
CA ASP A 146 22.79 -14.55 -4.76
C ASP A 146 22.50 -14.32 -6.25
N GLY A 147 21.46 -13.55 -6.58
CA GLY A 147 21.08 -13.20 -7.94
C GLY A 147 20.03 -14.12 -8.55
N ARG A 148 19.56 -15.16 -7.86
CA ARG A 148 18.38 -15.93 -8.31
C ARG A 148 17.14 -15.05 -8.26
N SER A 149 16.36 -15.04 -9.34
CA SER A 149 15.10 -14.29 -9.44
C SER A 149 14.03 -15.17 -10.07
N HIS A 150 12.88 -15.24 -9.40
CA HIS A 150 11.73 -16.01 -9.83
C HIS A 150 10.55 -15.07 -10.09
N ARG A 151 10.07 -15.04 -11.33
CA ARG A 151 8.78 -14.42 -11.63
C ARG A 151 7.67 -15.43 -11.32
N LEU A 152 6.71 -15.03 -10.50
CA LEU A 152 5.58 -15.90 -10.15
C LEU A 152 4.55 -15.96 -11.27
N GLU A 153 3.94 -17.13 -11.43
CA GLU A 153 2.90 -17.42 -12.41
C GLU A 153 1.52 -16.94 -11.90
N ASN A 154 0.44 -17.18 -12.65
CA ASN A 154 -0.94 -16.90 -12.24
C ASN A 154 -1.19 -15.44 -11.82
N GLN A 155 -0.90 -14.49 -12.72
CA GLN A 155 -1.02 -13.05 -12.46
C GLN A 155 -2.43 -12.60 -12.04
N ASP A 156 -3.44 -13.37 -12.41
CA ASP A 156 -4.86 -13.21 -12.10
C ASP A 156 -5.29 -13.82 -10.76
N ARG A 157 -4.42 -14.59 -10.10
CA ARG A 157 -4.69 -15.33 -8.86
C ARG A 157 -3.80 -14.85 -7.70
N PRO A 158 -4.12 -13.69 -7.07
CA PRO A 158 -3.31 -13.12 -6.00
C PRO A 158 -3.09 -14.05 -4.80
N ALA A 159 -4.08 -14.85 -4.38
CA ALA A 159 -3.91 -15.76 -3.24
C ALA A 159 -2.96 -16.91 -3.57
N ALA A 160 -3.11 -17.54 -4.74
CA ALA A 160 -2.22 -18.58 -5.22
C ALA A 160 -0.77 -18.09 -5.34
N ARG A 161 -0.56 -16.87 -5.82
CA ARG A 161 0.78 -16.25 -5.90
C ARG A 161 1.42 -16.06 -4.53
N ALA A 162 0.64 -15.63 -3.54
CA ALA A 162 1.17 -15.46 -2.19
C ALA A 162 1.62 -16.80 -1.58
N ARG A 163 0.86 -17.88 -1.83
CA ARG A 163 1.22 -19.26 -1.44
C ARG A 163 2.47 -19.75 -2.18
N GLN A 164 2.59 -19.47 -3.48
CA GLN A 164 3.78 -19.81 -4.28
C GLN A 164 5.02 -19.07 -3.78
N ALA A 165 4.89 -17.77 -3.48
CA ALA A 165 5.97 -16.97 -2.92
C ALA A 165 6.45 -17.53 -1.57
N TYR A 166 5.50 -17.89 -0.70
CA TYR A 166 5.81 -18.53 0.59
C TYR A 166 6.60 -19.83 0.38
N TYR A 167 6.10 -20.72 -0.48
CA TYR A 167 6.75 -22.00 -0.78
C TYR A 167 8.18 -21.83 -1.30
N LEU A 168 8.41 -20.87 -2.20
CA LEU A 168 9.74 -20.59 -2.74
C LEU A 168 10.72 -20.08 -1.67
N VAL A 169 10.24 -19.23 -0.76
CA VAL A 169 11.08 -18.62 0.29
C VAL A 169 11.36 -19.60 1.42
N MET A 170 10.36 -20.39 1.82
CA MET A 170 10.43 -21.28 2.99
C MET A 170 10.85 -22.70 2.64
N GLY A 171 10.72 -23.11 1.37
CA GLY A 171 11.02 -24.47 0.90
C GLY A 171 9.93 -25.50 1.21
N GLU A 172 8.84 -25.09 1.88
CA GLU A 172 7.72 -25.96 2.27
C GLU A 172 6.38 -25.25 2.14
N ARG A 173 5.29 -26.03 2.08
CA ARG A 173 3.94 -25.47 2.02
C ARG A 173 3.53 -24.98 3.41
N TYR A 174 2.78 -23.87 3.45
CA TYR A 174 2.17 -23.41 4.69
C TYR A 174 1.15 -24.45 5.18
N SER A 175 1.28 -24.88 6.43
CA SER A 175 0.53 -26.03 6.98
C SER A 175 -0.69 -25.63 7.81
N TRP A 176 -0.90 -24.33 8.02
CA TRP A 176 -1.99 -23.78 8.83
C TRP A 176 -3.02 -23.09 7.92
N ASP A 177 -4.18 -22.75 8.46
CA ASP A 177 -5.13 -21.91 7.75
C ASP A 177 -4.51 -20.53 7.49
N ASP A 178 -4.41 -20.15 6.22
CA ASP A 178 -3.91 -18.84 5.79
C ASP A 178 -5.03 -17.82 5.60
N GLY A 179 -6.31 -18.21 5.73
CA GLY A 179 -7.44 -17.30 5.60
C GLY A 179 -7.56 -16.61 4.24
N LEU A 180 -6.88 -17.13 3.20
CA LEU A 180 -7.01 -16.67 1.82
C LEU A 180 -8.02 -17.53 1.07
N PRO A 181 -8.80 -16.97 0.13
CA PRO A 181 -9.75 -17.76 -0.64
C PRO A 181 -9.05 -18.85 -1.47
N GLU A 182 -9.74 -19.96 -1.69
CA GLU A 182 -9.38 -20.86 -2.79
C GLU A 182 -9.81 -20.19 -4.09
N GLU A 183 -8.84 -19.92 -4.96
CA GLU A 183 -9.12 -19.35 -6.28
C GLU A 183 -9.39 -20.53 -7.22
N GLU A 184 -10.64 -20.66 -7.67
CA GLU A 184 -11.04 -21.69 -8.63
C GLU A 184 -10.13 -21.65 -9.87
N GLU A 185 -9.91 -22.83 -10.47
CA GLU A 185 -9.26 -22.90 -11.77
C GLU A 185 -10.12 -22.16 -12.80
N SER A 186 -9.82 -20.89 -13.04
CA SER A 186 -10.21 -20.24 -14.29
C SER A 186 -9.72 -21.14 -15.42
N GLU A 187 -10.64 -21.73 -16.18
CA GLU A 187 -10.31 -22.48 -17.39
C GLU A 187 -9.32 -21.64 -18.21
N PRO A 188 -8.28 -22.25 -18.80
CA PRO A 188 -7.38 -21.52 -19.68
C PRO A 188 -8.25 -20.87 -20.75
N SER A 189 -8.38 -19.54 -20.69
CA SER A 189 -9.10 -18.78 -21.70
C SER A 189 -8.49 -19.19 -23.04
N HIS A 190 -9.28 -19.89 -23.86
CA HIS A 190 -8.95 -20.26 -25.22
C HIS A 190 -8.62 -18.98 -25.99
N TYR A 191 -7.37 -18.54 -25.93
CA TYR A 191 -6.80 -17.69 -26.94
C TYR A 191 -6.62 -18.60 -28.15
N LEU A 192 -7.69 -18.68 -28.94
CA LEU A 192 -7.64 -19.07 -30.32
C LEU A 192 -6.44 -18.37 -30.94
N ALA A 193 -5.46 -19.18 -31.37
CA ALA A 193 -4.45 -18.75 -32.31
C ALA A 193 -5.21 -18.18 -33.52
N LEU A 194 -5.16 -16.86 -33.68
CA LEU A 194 -5.48 -16.25 -34.95
C LEU A 194 -4.26 -16.46 -35.85
N THR A 195 -4.39 -17.46 -36.73
CA THR A 195 -3.61 -17.58 -37.97
C THR A 195 -3.82 -16.38 -38.87
#